data_AF-A0A3S1EF22-F1
#
_entry.id   AF-A0A3S1EF22-F1
#
_cell.length_a   1.000
_cell.length_b   1.000
_cell.length_c   1.000
_cell.angle_alpha   90.00
_cell.angle_beta   90.00
_cell.angle_gamma   90.00
#
_symmetry.space_group_name_H-M   'P 1'
#
loop_
_entity.id
_entity.type
_entity.pdbx_description
1 polymer ?
#
loop_
_entity_poly.entity_id
_entity_poly.type
_entity_poly.pdbx_seq_one_letter_code
_entity_poly.pdbx_strand_id
1 'polypeptide(L)' 'LTAAHAAAKAIDPAKALEGMPVALHPGAEKYYREKGLLK' A
#
# COMPACT_ATOMS: atom_id res chain seq x y z
N LEU A 1 -9.44 -5.10 7.79
CA LEU A 1 -9.70 -3.81 7.12
C LEU A 1 -11.21 -3.55 6.96
N THR A 2 -11.94 -4.40 6.24
CA THR A 2 -13.38 -4.23 5.98
C THR A 2 -14.27 -4.19 7.22
N ALA A 3 -13.87 -4.88 8.29
CA ALA A 3 -14.61 -4.88 9.56
C ALA A 3 -14.67 -3.51 10.24
N ALA A 4 -13.73 -2.60 9.94
CA ALA A 4 -13.72 -1.25 10.51
C ALA A 4 -14.56 -0.26 9.68
N HIS A 5 -14.56 -0.39 8.35
CA HIS A 5 -15.33 0.49 7.47
C HIS A 5 -15.60 -0.18 6.11
N ALA A 6 -16.81 0.00 5.57
CA ALA A 6 -17.19 -0.49 4.24
C ALA A 6 -16.27 -0.01 3.10
N ALA A 7 -15.77 1.23 3.14
CA ALA A 7 -14.87 1.80 2.13
C ALA A 7 -13.55 1.03 2.01
N ALA A 8 -13.13 0.34 3.07
CA ALA A 8 -11.92 -0.47 3.05
C ALA A 8 -11.97 -1.65 2.07
N LYS A 9 -13.15 -2.01 1.53
CA LYS A 9 -13.29 -2.98 0.44
C LYS A 9 -12.59 -2.52 -0.86
N ALA A 10 -12.39 -1.22 -1.04
CA ALA A 10 -11.76 -0.66 -2.23
C ALA A 10 -10.23 -0.52 -2.11
N ILE A 11 -9.64 -0.86 -0.96
CA ILE A 11 -8.19 -0.72 -0.73
C ILE A 11 -7.46 -1.88 -1.43
N ASP A 12 -6.60 -1.53 -2.39
CA ASP A 12 -5.77 -2.46 -3.15
C ASP A 12 -4.28 -2.11 -2.92
N PRO A 13 -3.52 -2.97 -2.20
CA PRO A 13 -2.09 -2.75 -1.96
C PRO A 13 -1.26 -2.61 -3.24
N ALA A 14 -1.67 -3.19 -4.37
CA ALA A 14 -0.95 -3.08 -5.64
C ALA A 14 -1.03 -1.68 -6.25
N LYS A 15 -2.10 -0.94 -5.93
CA LYS A 15 -2.32 0.44 -6.40
C LYS A 15 -1.89 1.49 -5.39
N ALA A 16 -1.48 1.07 -4.19
CA ALA A 16 -1.23 1.98 -3.07
C ALA A 16 -0.10 3.00 -3.31
N LEU A 17 0.76 2.75 -4.32
CA LEU A 17 1.88 3.63 -4.69
C LEU A 17 1.56 4.55 -5.87
N GLU A 18 0.42 4.36 -6.55
CA GLU A 18 0.04 5.15 -7.71
C GLU A 18 -0.22 6.60 -7.29
N GLY A 19 0.46 7.55 -7.96
CA GLY A 19 0.28 8.98 -7.72
C GLY A 19 0.88 9.51 -6.42
N MET A 20 1.71 8.74 -5.71
CA MET A 20 2.37 9.19 -4.47
C MET A 20 3.48 10.22 -4.79
N PRO A 21 3.38 11.48 -4.33
CA PRO A 21 4.35 12.53 -4.66
C PRO A 21 5.58 12.54 -3.73
N VAL A 22 5.55 11.73 -2.66
CA VAL A 22 6.58 11.70 -1.61
C VAL A 22 7.23 10.34 -1.52
N ALA A 23 8.48 10.33 -1.06
CA ALA A 23 9.23 9.11 -0.85
C ALA A 23 8.57 8.23 0.23
N LEU A 24 8.71 6.92 0.06
CA LEU A 24 8.26 5.96 1.05
C LEU A 24 9.14 5.99 2.30
N HIS A 25 8.51 5.76 3.44
CA HIS A 25 9.24 5.47 4.67
C HIS A 25 9.97 4.11 4.54
N PRO A 26 11.17 3.91 5.11
CA PRO A 26 11.95 2.67 4.94
C PRO A 26 11.18 1.38 5.30
N GLY A 27 10.35 1.43 6.35
CA GLY A 27 9.50 0.30 6.74
C GLY A 27 8.41 -0.04 5.71
N ALA A 28 7.81 0.97 5.08
CA ALA A 28 6.82 0.78 4.03
C ALA A 28 7.47 0.23 2.76
N GLU A 29 8.63 0.75 2.39
CA GLU A 29 9.42 0.25 1.26
C GLU A 29 9.76 -1.23 1.42
N LYS A 30 10.28 -1.63 2.61
CA LYS A 30 10.54 -3.03 2.95
C LYS A 30 9.29 -3.90 2.80
N TYR A 31 8.16 -3.46 3.37
CA TYR A 31 6.90 -4.20 3.26
C TYR A 31 6.48 -4.43 1.81
N TYR A 32 6.48 -3.38 0.97
CA TYR A 32 6.06 -3.52 -0.43
C TYR A 32 7.04 -4.38 -1.25
N ARG A 33 8.36 -4.33 -0.96
CA ARG A 33 9.35 -5.24 -1.54
C ARG A 33 9.12 -6.70 -1.15
N GLU A 34 8.90 -6.99 0.14
CA GLU A 34 8.61 -8.34 0.64
C GLU A 34 7.31 -8.92 0.08
N LYS A 35 6.34 -8.05 -0.24
CA LYS A 35 5.09 -8.42 -0.90
C LYS A 35 5.19 -8.53 -2.42
N GLY A 36 6.36 -8.23 -3.01
CA GLY A 36 6.56 -8.26 -4.46
C GLY A 36 5.83 -7.14 -5.22
N LEU A 37 5.39 -6.11 -4.50
CA LEU A 37 4.63 -4.97 -5.03
C LEU A 37 5.54 -3.80 -5.42
N LEU A 38 6.80 -3.82 -4.97
CA LEU A 38 7.82 -2.83 -5.30
C LEU A 38 9.11 -3.56 -5.73
N LYS A 39 9.60 -3.27 -6.94
CA LYS A 39 10.84 -3.84 -7.50
C LYS A 39 12.06 -3.00 -7.09
#